data_AF-E0MTW6-F1
#
_entry.id   AF-E0MTW6-F1
#
_cell.length_a   1.000
_cell.length_b   1.000
_cell.length_c   1.000
_cell.angle_alpha   90.00
_cell.angle_beta   90.00
_cell.angle_gamma   90.00
#
_symmetry.space_group_name_H-M   'P 1'
#
loop_
_entity.id
_entity.type
_entity.pdbx_description
1 polymer ?
#
loop_
_entity_poly.entity_id
_entity_poly.type
_entity_poly.pdbx_seq_one_letter_code
_entity_poly.pdbx_strand_id
1 'polypeptide(L)'
;MLRRTLLKTAAAMALAASTSLAMAAELSGPVDYVIPFGPGGESDISARMQQSFFKEKFGQDLVISYKPGGGGAAGWASLNGLNADGQTIMGVNLPHIIIKPAQKDVGFKTDDLNTFHMFHYTPDAIVVKADSPYMSLKDIVDDMKANPGQVTMSGSGKASANHLAQIKFDKLTGGKTTYVPFKGTGASVTALLGGQVKAQWGYTTVGAAQGEAVRMLAVAMEERHPLFPDVPTFKELGYDMVGGAYRGIALPNSATPEVTKMWSDMVSEINADPAFRQKMLDGGFAMLDVDSAGMADFMAGKKEEYLKDAREAGLIQ
;
A
#
# COMPACT_ATOMS: atom_id res chain seq x y z
N MET A 1 -68.85 -2.53 -21.86
CA MET A 1 -68.06 -1.40 -21.32
C MET A 1 -67.21 -1.79 -20.10
N LEU A 2 -67.73 -2.51 -19.10
CA LEU A 2 -66.97 -2.90 -17.88
C LEU A 2 -65.63 -3.64 -18.12
N ARG A 3 -65.56 -4.57 -19.10
CA ARG A 3 -64.32 -5.32 -19.42
C ARG A 3 -63.17 -4.44 -19.95
N ARG A 4 -63.49 -3.36 -20.66
CA ARG A 4 -62.48 -2.41 -21.20
C ARG A 4 -61.96 -1.45 -20.13
N THR A 5 -62.74 -1.21 -19.07
CA THR A 5 -62.32 -0.39 -17.92
C THR A 5 -61.39 -1.18 -17.00
N LEU A 6 -61.67 -2.47 -16.75
CA LEU A 6 -60.84 -3.36 -15.91
C LEU A 6 -59.45 -3.66 -16.50
N LEU A 7 -59.32 -3.74 -17.83
CA LEU A 7 -58.03 -3.93 -18.50
C LEU A 7 -57.13 -2.67 -18.48
N LYS A 8 -57.72 -1.48 -18.36
CA LYS A 8 -56.94 -0.22 -18.27
C LYS A 8 -56.43 0.04 -16.85
N THR A 9 -57.13 -0.40 -15.81
CA THR A 9 -56.67 -0.31 -14.42
C THR A 9 -55.56 -1.31 -14.09
N ALA A 10 -55.54 -2.50 -14.71
CA ALA A 10 -54.47 -3.48 -14.51
C ALA A 10 -53.13 -3.04 -15.15
N ALA A 11 -53.16 -2.36 -16.30
CA ALA A 11 -51.96 -1.84 -16.94
C ALA A 11 -51.33 -0.65 -16.17
N ALA A 12 -52.13 0.13 -15.44
CA ALA A 12 -51.64 1.22 -14.61
C ALA A 12 -50.99 0.75 -13.29
N MET A 13 -51.42 -0.40 -12.74
CA MET A 13 -50.79 -1.00 -11.55
C MET A 13 -49.50 -1.78 -11.87
N ALA A 14 -49.35 -2.29 -13.10
CA ALA A 14 -48.12 -2.97 -13.52
C ALA A 14 -46.96 -2.00 -13.82
N LEU A 15 -47.26 -0.74 -14.17
CA LEU A 15 -46.23 0.28 -14.44
C LEU A 15 -45.73 0.99 -13.17
N ALA A 16 -46.39 0.81 -12.03
CA ALA A 16 -45.98 1.38 -10.74
C ALA A 16 -45.06 0.45 -9.92
N ALA A 17 -44.86 -0.80 -10.35
CA ALA A 17 -44.10 -1.80 -9.60
C ALA A 17 -42.65 -1.98 -10.06
N SER A 18 -42.19 -1.23 -11.07
CA SER A 18 -40.85 -1.37 -11.66
C SER A 18 -39.90 -0.19 -11.40
N THR A 19 -40.29 0.78 -10.58
CA THR A 19 -39.33 1.70 -9.96
C THR A 19 -38.79 1.06 -8.68
N SER A 20 -37.97 0.02 -8.82
CA SER A 20 -36.93 -0.21 -7.84
C SER A 20 -36.07 1.05 -7.87
N LEU A 21 -36.30 1.98 -6.92
CA LEU A 21 -35.32 3.02 -6.66
C LEU A 21 -34.02 2.27 -6.43
N ALA A 22 -33.07 2.42 -7.36
CA ALA A 22 -31.70 2.09 -7.08
C ALA A 22 -31.32 2.99 -5.91
N MET A 23 -31.43 2.46 -4.69
CA MET A 23 -30.86 3.13 -3.53
C MET A 23 -29.38 3.26 -3.86
N ALA A 24 -28.89 4.50 -3.87
CA ALA A 24 -27.47 4.73 -3.96
C ALA A 24 -26.79 3.89 -2.88
N ALA A 25 -25.65 3.27 -3.21
CA ALA A 25 -24.83 2.68 -2.17
C ALA A 25 -24.48 3.80 -1.18
N GLU A 26 -24.75 3.57 0.09
CA GLU A 26 -24.51 4.54 1.17
C GLU A 26 -23.92 3.83 2.38
N LEU A 27 -23.07 4.53 3.12
CA LEU A 27 -22.54 4.01 4.36
C LEU A 27 -23.55 4.17 5.50
N SER A 28 -23.89 3.07 6.16
CA SER A 28 -24.91 3.04 7.22
C SER A 28 -24.35 3.24 8.63
N GLY A 29 -23.04 3.45 8.77
CA GLY A 29 -22.36 3.62 10.05
C GLY A 29 -20.82 3.63 9.94
N PRO A 30 -20.11 3.47 11.07
CA PRO A 30 -18.66 3.35 11.09
C PRO A 30 -18.15 2.27 10.16
N VAL A 31 -17.03 2.56 9.48
CA VAL A 31 -16.35 1.65 8.58
C VAL A 31 -15.18 1.00 9.30
N ASP A 32 -15.05 -0.33 9.20
CA ASP A 32 -13.84 -1.06 9.59
C ASP A 32 -12.82 -1.03 8.45
N TYR A 33 -11.68 -0.37 8.69
CA TYR A 33 -10.53 -0.37 7.81
C TYR A 33 -9.47 -1.35 8.31
N VAL A 34 -9.50 -2.55 7.73
CA VAL A 34 -8.60 -3.65 8.10
C VAL A 34 -7.23 -3.47 7.43
N ILE A 35 -6.18 -3.35 8.23
CA ILE A 35 -4.79 -3.26 7.76
C ILE A 35 -4.11 -4.63 7.92
N PRO A 36 -3.58 -5.26 6.85
CA PRO A 36 -2.93 -6.58 6.92
C PRO A 36 -1.54 -6.63 7.62
N PHE A 37 -1.19 -5.57 8.36
CA PHE A 37 0.11 -5.39 8.99
C PHE A 37 -0.06 -4.84 10.42
N GLY A 38 1.02 -4.81 11.19
CA GLY A 38 1.01 -4.18 12.53
C GLY A 38 0.94 -2.65 12.48
N PRO A 39 0.61 -2.01 13.61
CA PRO A 39 0.59 -0.55 13.75
C PRO A 39 1.97 0.09 13.56
N GLY A 40 1.98 1.41 13.32
CA GLY A 40 3.20 2.21 13.22
C GLY A 40 3.96 2.07 11.89
N GLY A 41 3.42 1.32 10.92
CA GLY A 41 3.90 1.31 9.53
C GLY A 41 3.12 2.28 8.63
N GLU A 42 3.51 2.38 7.37
CA GLU A 42 2.97 3.38 6.43
C GLU A 42 1.47 3.21 6.17
N SER A 43 0.99 1.96 6.10
CA SER A 43 -0.45 1.70 5.95
C SER A 43 -1.23 2.23 7.15
N ASP A 44 -0.71 2.07 8.37
CA ASP A 44 -1.35 2.59 9.60
C ASP A 44 -1.29 4.11 9.65
N ILE A 45 -0.12 4.70 9.38
CA ILE A 45 0.07 6.16 9.40
C ILE A 45 -0.85 6.83 8.38
N SER A 46 -0.89 6.32 7.13
CA SER A 46 -1.76 6.90 6.09
C SER A 46 -3.25 6.71 6.41
N ALA A 47 -3.66 5.54 6.91
CA ALA A 47 -5.04 5.33 7.37
C ALA A 47 -5.42 6.32 8.47
N ARG A 48 -4.55 6.54 9.46
CA ARG A 48 -4.78 7.53 10.54
C ARG A 48 -4.86 8.96 10.02
N MET A 49 -4.07 9.30 9.01
CA MET A 49 -4.17 10.60 8.35
C MET A 49 -5.50 10.77 7.62
N GLN A 50 -6.04 9.70 7.03
CA GLN A 50 -7.34 9.70 6.36
C GLN A 50 -8.54 9.80 7.32
N GLN A 51 -8.45 9.25 8.55
CA GLN A 51 -9.57 9.20 9.50
C GLN A 51 -10.26 10.56 9.70
N SER A 52 -9.48 11.64 9.91
CA SER A 52 -10.06 12.97 10.16
C SER A 52 -10.79 13.53 8.94
N PHE A 53 -10.22 13.36 7.75
CA PHE A 53 -10.80 13.83 6.49
C PHE A 53 -12.03 13.01 6.10
N PHE A 54 -11.99 11.71 6.34
CA PHE A 54 -13.13 10.82 6.13
C PHE A 54 -14.31 11.22 7.02
N LYS A 55 -14.06 11.50 8.30
CA LYS A 55 -15.08 11.98 9.23
C LYS A 55 -15.66 13.33 8.83
N GLU A 56 -14.79 14.26 8.46
CA GLU A 56 -15.19 15.62 8.05
C GLU A 56 -16.07 15.61 6.80
N LYS A 57 -15.69 14.85 5.77
CA LYS A 57 -16.38 14.82 4.48
C LYS A 57 -17.65 13.97 4.49
N PHE A 58 -17.64 12.84 5.21
CA PHE A 58 -18.69 11.82 5.08
C PHE A 58 -19.47 11.56 6.36
N GLY A 59 -19.09 12.17 7.49
CA GLY A 59 -19.78 12.00 8.78
C GLY A 59 -19.58 10.64 9.46
N GLN A 60 -18.96 9.68 8.76
CA GLN A 60 -18.71 8.33 9.26
C GLN A 60 -17.33 8.22 9.93
N ASP A 61 -17.23 7.33 10.91
CA ASP A 61 -15.94 7.02 11.53
C ASP A 61 -15.21 5.95 10.70
N LEU A 62 -13.91 6.14 10.49
CA LEU A 62 -13.03 5.13 9.90
C LEU A 62 -12.26 4.45 11.02
N VAL A 63 -12.67 3.25 11.43
CA VAL A 63 -12.09 2.48 12.55
C VAL A 63 -10.98 1.59 12.01
N ILE A 64 -9.76 1.78 12.49
CA ILE A 64 -8.60 1.00 12.03
C ILE A 64 -8.48 -0.28 12.86
N SER A 65 -8.43 -1.43 12.18
CA SER A 65 -8.16 -2.74 12.78
C SER A 65 -6.97 -3.42 12.08
N TYR A 66 -6.36 -4.42 12.73
CA TYR A 66 -5.14 -5.06 12.23
C TYR A 66 -5.31 -6.56 12.06
N LYS A 67 -4.83 -7.09 10.93
CA LYS A 67 -4.79 -8.54 10.64
C LYS A 67 -3.41 -8.98 10.13
N PRO A 68 -2.35 -8.89 10.95
CA PRO A 68 -1.00 -9.25 10.52
C PRO A 68 -0.84 -10.77 10.37
N GLY A 69 -0.05 -11.20 9.39
CA GLY A 69 0.33 -12.61 9.23
C GLY A 69 0.79 -12.94 7.82
N GLY A 70 1.83 -13.75 7.67
CA GLY A 70 2.36 -14.16 6.35
C GLY A 70 2.82 -12.99 5.47
N GLY A 71 3.16 -11.83 6.04
CA GLY A 71 3.44 -10.58 5.31
C GLY A 71 2.20 -9.94 4.68
N GLY A 72 1.03 -10.12 5.29
CA GLY A 72 -0.26 -9.62 4.83
C GLY A 72 -1.19 -10.70 4.26
N ALA A 73 -0.63 -11.84 3.85
CA ALA A 73 -1.39 -12.95 3.26
C ALA A 73 -2.56 -13.41 4.13
N ALA A 74 -2.40 -13.46 5.45
CA ALA A 74 -3.48 -13.87 6.36
C ALA A 74 -4.68 -12.88 6.34
N GLY A 75 -4.42 -11.59 6.12
CA GLY A 75 -5.46 -10.58 5.92
C GLY A 75 -6.19 -10.81 4.60
N TRP A 76 -5.45 -10.77 3.49
CA TRP A 76 -6.03 -10.88 2.14
C TRP A 76 -6.74 -12.22 1.89
N ALA A 77 -6.24 -13.33 2.43
CA ALA A 77 -6.91 -14.64 2.36
C ALA A 77 -8.29 -14.67 3.03
N SER A 78 -8.57 -13.71 3.94
CA SER A 78 -9.87 -13.61 4.59
C SER A 78 -10.83 -12.62 3.94
N LEU A 79 -10.36 -11.79 2.99
CA LEU A 79 -11.12 -10.68 2.43
C LEU A 79 -12.47 -11.14 1.86
N ASN A 80 -12.46 -12.19 1.04
CA ASN A 80 -13.67 -12.69 0.38
C ASN A 80 -14.66 -13.40 1.30
N GLY A 81 -14.31 -13.59 2.58
CA GLY A 81 -15.24 -14.06 3.61
C GLY A 81 -15.96 -12.93 4.35
N LEU A 82 -15.67 -11.66 4.06
CA LEU A 82 -16.28 -10.50 4.70
C LEU A 82 -17.54 -10.05 3.97
N ASN A 83 -18.35 -9.22 4.63
CA ASN A 83 -19.50 -8.57 4.01
C ASN A 83 -19.03 -7.59 2.93
N ALA A 84 -19.76 -7.55 1.82
CA ALA A 84 -19.42 -6.77 0.63
C ALA A 84 -20.29 -5.50 0.47
N ASP A 85 -20.91 -5.05 1.56
CA ASP A 85 -21.77 -3.86 1.65
C ASP A 85 -20.98 -2.54 1.67
N GLY A 86 -19.67 -2.62 1.89
CA GLY A 86 -18.79 -1.46 1.98
C GLY A 86 -18.53 -0.97 3.40
N GLN A 87 -19.07 -1.63 4.43
CA GLN A 87 -18.76 -1.29 5.84
C GLN A 87 -17.41 -1.85 6.29
N THR A 88 -16.80 -2.73 5.50
CA THR A 88 -15.44 -3.20 5.71
C THR A 88 -14.63 -3.04 4.44
N ILE A 89 -13.50 -2.33 4.56
CA ILE A 89 -12.49 -2.23 3.51
C ILE A 89 -11.17 -2.79 4.03
N MET A 90 -10.35 -3.33 3.14
CA MET A 90 -9.04 -3.86 3.51
C MET A 90 -7.92 -3.16 2.75
N GLY A 91 -6.87 -2.79 3.47
CA GLY A 91 -5.67 -2.23 2.86
C GLY A 91 -4.98 -3.26 1.98
N VAL A 92 -4.53 -2.83 0.80
CA VAL A 92 -3.69 -3.63 -0.09
C VAL A 92 -2.36 -2.94 -0.34
N ASN A 93 -1.32 -3.74 -0.56
CA ASN A 93 0.02 -3.24 -0.78
C ASN A 93 0.64 -3.93 -1.99
N LEU A 94 1.15 -3.14 -2.94
CA LEU A 94 2.04 -3.66 -3.98
C LEU A 94 3.49 -3.62 -3.50
N PRO A 95 4.32 -4.61 -3.84
CA PRO A 95 4.05 -5.74 -4.74
C PRO A 95 3.46 -7.00 -4.05
N HIS A 96 3.14 -6.94 -2.75
CA HIS A 96 2.80 -8.12 -1.94
C HIS A 96 1.64 -8.94 -2.47
N ILE A 97 0.52 -8.28 -2.85
CA ILE A 97 -0.67 -8.98 -3.36
C ILE A 97 -0.46 -9.59 -4.74
N ILE A 98 0.65 -9.29 -5.42
CA ILE A 98 1.05 -9.90 -6.70
C ILE A 98 2.06 -11.02 -6.47
N ILE A 99 3.14 -10.75 -5.74
CA ILE A 99 4.27 -11.69 -5.63
C ILE A 99 3.89 -12.88 -4.74
N LYS A 100 3.22 -12.66 -3.60
CA LYS A 100 2.91 -13.76 -2.66
C LYS A 100 2.12 -14.90 -3.29
N PRO A 101 0.98 -14.67 -3.97
CA PRO A 101 0.24 -15.75 -4.62
C PRO A 101 0.97 -16.36 -5.82
N ALA A 102 1.95 -15.65 -6.40
CA ALA A 102 2.81 -16.22 -7.43
C ALA A 102 3.91 -17.16 -6.87
N GLN A 103 4.27 -17.03 -5.58
CA GLN A 103 5.27 -17.90 -4.95
C GLN A 103 4.72 -19.27 -4.56
N LYS A 104 3.48 -19.30 -4.05
CA LYS A 104 2.81 -20.50 -3.54
C LYS A 104 1.34 -20.19 -3.30
N ASP A 105 0.57 -21.24 -3.01
CA ASP A 105 -0.77 -21.05 -2.46
C ASP A 105 -0.71 -20.38 -1.07
N VAL A 106 -1.32 -19.21 -0.99
CA VAL A 106 -1.40 -18.37 0.22
C VAL A 106 -2.84 -18.08 0.63
N GLY A 107 -3.82 -18.78 0.03
CA GLY A 107 -5.24 -18.62 0.35
C GLY A 107 -5.95 -17.44 -0.33
N PHE A 108 -5.30 -16.77 -1.30
CA PHE A 108 -5.92 -15.80 -2.19
C PHE A 108 -5.18 -15.76 -3.54
N LYS A 109 -5.83 -15.27 -4.58
CA LYS A 109 -5.16 -14.82 -5.82
C LYS A 109 -5.27 -13.31 -5.93
N THR A 110 -4.33 -12.66 -6.60
CA THR A 110 -4.38 -11.21 -6.86
C THR A 110 -5.72 -10.79 -7.46
N ASP A 111 -6.19 -11.56 -8.44
CA ASP A 111 -7.41 -11.27 -9.20
C ASP A 111 -8.70 -11.57 -8.40
N ASP A 112 -8.58 -12.24 -7.25
CA ASP A 112 -9.71 -12.50 -6.34
C ASP A 112 -9.91 -11.34 -5.34
N LEU A 113 -9.03 -10.33 -5.33
CA LEU A 113 -9.19 -9.13 -4.51
C LEU A 113 -9.80 -8.05 -5.41
N ASN A 114 -10.98 -7.52 -5.06
CA ASN A 114 -11.51 -6.33 -5.74
C ASN A 114 -10.72 -5.10 -5.26
N THR A 115 -9.51 -4.95 -5.79
CA THR A 115 -8.66 -3.77 -5.61
C THR A 115 -9.18 -2.70 -6.56
N PHE A 116 -9.62 -1.58 -6.02
CA PHE A 116 -10.36 -0.57 -6.79
C PHE A 116 -9.82 0.85 -6.63
N HIS A 117 -8.89 1.08 -5.70
CA HIS A 117 -8.30 2.39 -5.52
C HIS A 117 -6.86 2.29 -4.96
N MET A 118 -5.91 3.02 -5.55
CA MET A 118 -4.53 3.19 -5.06
C MET A 118 -4.25 4.69 -4.89
N PHE A 119 -3.95 5.10 -3.65
CA PHE A 119 -4.07 6.51 -3.23
C PHE A 119 -2.75 7.16 -2.81
N HIS A 120 -1.66 6.39 -2.72
CA HIS A 120 -0.29 6.91 -2.61
C HIS A 120 0.72 5.82 -2.90
N TYR A 121 1.98 6.23 -3.01
CA TYR A 121 3.10 5.32 -2.84
C TYR A 121 4.12 5.93 -1.87
N THR A 122 4.97 5.08 -1.28
CA THR A 122 6.11 5.56 -0.50
C THR A 122 7.38 5.02 -1.13
N PRO A 123 8.29 5.89 -1.60
CA PRO A 123 9.57 5.49 -2.17
C PRO A 123 10.39 4.68 -1.17
N ASP A 124 10.98 3.57 -1.61
CA ASP A 124 11.93 2.82 -0.79
C ASP A 124 13.13 3.71 -0.44
N ALA A 125 13.66 3.57 0.77
CA ALA A 125 14.81 4.32 1.25
C ALA A 125 15.73 3.42 2.06
N ILE A 126 17.03 3.69 2.00
CA ILE A 126 17.98 3.11 2.97
C ILE A 126 18.12 4.07 4.12
N VAL A 127 17.79 3.58 5.32
CA VAL A 127 17.79 4.35 6.56
C VAL A 127 18.74 3.72 7.56
N VAL A 128 19.50 4.54 8.27
CA VAL A 128 20.38 4.13 9.37
C VAL A 128 20.08 4.96 10.62
N LYS A 129 20.51 4.50 11.80
CA LYS A 129 20.50 5.36 13.01
C LYS A 129 21.36 6.59 12.77
N ALA A 130 21.04 7.71 13.41
CA ALA A 130 21.82 8.94 13.26
C ALA A 130 23.29 8.81 13.71
N ASP A 131 23.55 7.99 14.72
CA ASP A 131 24.89 7.65 15.24
C ASP A 131 25.58 6.50 14.48
N SER A 132 24.98 6.00 13.39
CA SER A 132 25.56 4.95 12.56
C SER A 132 26.91 5.39 11.96
N PRO A 133 27.89 4.48 11.85
CA PRO A 133 29.13 4.77 11.14
C PRO A 133 28.92 4.97 9.63
N TYR A 134 27.79 4.56 9.07
CA TYR A 134 27.45 4.82 7.67
C TYR A 134 26.93 6.25 7.51
N MET A 135 27.70 7.07 6.80
CA MET A 135 27.39 8.48 6.53
C MET A 135 26.84 8.67 5.12
N SER A 136 27.08 7.70 4.23
CA SER A 136 26.67 7.72 2.83
C SER A 136 26.27 6.31 2.36
N LEU A 137 25.58 6.23 1.21
CA LEU A 137 25.29 4.94 0.58
C LEU A 137 26.58 4.18 0.24
N LYS A 138 27.65 4.89 -0.13
CA LYS A 138 28.95 4.30 -0.47
C LYS A 138 29.52 3.47 0.69
N ASP A 139 29.36 3.93 1.93
CA ASP A 139 29.87 3.21 3.10
C ASP A 139 29.21 1.84 3.27
N ILE A 140 27.91 1.74 2.97
CA ILE A 140 27.19 0.46 2.94
C ILE A 140 27.67 -0.42 1.78
N VAL A 141 27.83 0.15 0.59
CA VAL A 141 28.27 -0.59 -0.61
C VAL A 141 29.68 -1.15 -0.42
N ASP A 142 30.58 -0.39 0.20
CA ASP A 142 31.93 -0.85 0.51
C ASP A 142 31.91 -1.98 1.56
N ASP A 143 31.15 -1.82 2.66
CA ASP A 143 31.06 -2.84 3.71
C ASP A 143 30.42 -4.14 3.20
N MET A 144 29.32 -4.07 2.44
CA MET A 144 28.66 -5.27 1.91
C MET A 144 29.49 -6.02 0.86
N LYS A 145 30.47 -5.36 0.23
CA LYS A 145 31.43 -5.99 -0.69
C LYS A 145 32.62 -6.59 0.05
N ALA A 146 33.17 -5.86 1.02
CA ALA A 146 34.27 -6.33 1.84
C ALA A 146 33.86 -7.47 2.78
N ASN A 147 32.62 -7.43 3.28
CA ASN A 147 32.07 -8.35 4.28
C ASN A 147 30.69 -8.89 3.83
N PRO A 148 30.64 -9.77 2.80
CA PRO A 148 29.38 -10.26 2.23
C PRO A 148 28.45 -10.88 3.29
N GLY A 149 27.23 -10.35 3.40
CA GLY A 149 26.21 -10.81 4.36
C GLY A 149 26.30 -10.21 5.76
N GLN A 150 27.34 -9.43 6.08
CA GLN A 150 27.50 -8.84 7.42
C GLN A 150 26.74 -7.52 7.61
N VAL A 151 26.26 -6.90 6.53
CA VAL A 151 25.34 -5.76 6.61
C VAL A 151 23.92 -6.29 6.78
N THR A 152 23.39 -6.24 8.01
CA THR A 152 22.01 -6.63 8.30
C THR A 152 21.05 -5.48 8.04
N MET A 153 20.03 -5.73 7.23
CA MET A 153 19.03 -4.74 6.84
C MET A 153 17.63 -5.22 7.22
N SER A 154 16.94 -4.46 8.06
CA SER A 154 15.54 -4.76 8.39
C SER A 154 14.60 -4.27 7.29
N GLY A 155 13.43 -4.89 7.19
CA GLY A 155 12.30 -4.40 6.39
C GLY A 155 11.01 -5.13 6.74
N SER A 156 9.94 -4.85 5.99
CA SER A 156 8.68 -5.62 6.10
C SER A 156 8.86 -7.09 5.63
N GLY A 157 7.84 -7.94 5.77
CA GLY A 157 7.97 -9.39 5.56
C GLY A 157 8.61 -9.83 4.22
N LYS A 158 8.93 -11.12 4.06
CA LYS A 158 9.44 -11.63 2.77
C LYS A 158 8.45 -11.40 1.62
N ALA A 159 9.00 -11.22 0.42
CA ALA A 159 8.28 -10.84 -0.80
C ALA A 159 7.51 -9.52 -0.67
N SER A 160 8.08 -8.59 0.11
CA SER A 160 7.66 -7.20 0.19
C SER A 160 8.40 -6.32 -0.82
N ALA A 161 7.98 -5.06 -0.93
CA ALA A 161 8.73 -4.03 -1.63
C ALA A 161 10.16 -3.94 -1.08
N ASN A 162 10.34 -3.84 0.24
CA ASN A 162 11.65 -3.74 0.87
C ASN A 162 12.56 -4.94 0.57
N HIS A 163 12.01 -6.16 0.55
CA HIS A 163 12.77 -7.36 0.21
C HIS A 163 13.19 -7.38 -1.28
N LEU A 164 12.27 -6.98 -2.18
CA LEU A 164 12.59 -6.89 -3.60
C LEU A 164 13.63 -5.78 -3.87
N ALA A 165 13.48 -4.63 -3.20
CA ALA A 165 14.42 -3.51 -3.22
C ALA A 165 15.83 -3.95 -2.81
N GLN A 166 15.96 -4.72 -1.72
CA GLN A 166 17.23 -5.28 -1.29
C GLN A 166 17.85 -6.21 -2.33
N ILE A 167 17.08 -7.14 -2.90
CA ILE A 167 17.61 -8.07 -3.91
C ILE A 167 18.10 -7.30 -5.15
N LYS A 168 17.33 -6.31 -5.60
CA LYS A 168 17.72 -5.42 -6.70
C LYS A 168 18.99 -4.64 -6.36
N PHE A 169 19.08 -4.07 -5.17
CA PHE A 169 20.26 -3.32 -4.71
C PHE A 169 21.52 -4.19 -4.61
N ASP A 170 21.42 -5.37 -4.01
CA ASP A 170 22.54 -6.33 -3.94
C ASP A 170 23.05 -6.69 -5.35
N LYS A 171 22.13 -6.92 -6.31
CA LYS A 171 22.45 -7.19 -7.72
C LYS A 171 23.13 -5.99 -8.40
N LEU A 172 22.57 -4.79 -8.25
CA LEU A 172 23.08 -3.56 -8.89
C LEU A 172 24.46 -3.15 -8.35
N THR A 173 24.70 -3.39 -7.07
CA THR A 173 25.97 -3.05 -6.42
C THR A 173 27.02 -4.13 -6.62
N GLY A 174 26.62 -5.39 -6.83
CA GLY A 174 27.51 -6.55 -6.82
C GLY A 174 28.00 -6.93 -5.43
N GLY A 175 27.31 -6.50 -4.37
CA GLY A 175 27.57 -6.87 -2.99
C GLY A 175 26.49 -7.81 -2.43
N LYS A 176 26.56 -8.09 -1.13
CA LYS A 176 25.55 -8.94 -0.47
C LYS A 176 25.20 -8.42 0.92
N THR A 177 23.92 -8.18 1.17
CA THR A 177 23.37 -7.87 2.49
C THR A 177 22.56 -9.04 3.06
N THR A 178 22.20 -8.97 4.34
CA THR A 178 21.31 -9.93 5.00
C THR A 178 19.98 -9.28 5.32
N TYR A 179 18.89 -9.78 4.72
CA TYR A 179 17.54 -9.34 5.04
C TYR A 179 17.04 -9.87 6.39
N VAL A 180 16.48 -8.99 7.21
CA VAL A 180 15.81 -9.36 8.46
C VAL A 180 14.33 -8.94 8.37
N PRO A 181 13.39 -9.86 8.09
CA PRO A 181 11.98 -9.52 7.90
C PRO A 181 11.23 -9.29 9.22
N PHE A 182 10.44 -8.22 9.30
CA PHE A 182 9.57 -7.90 10.43
C PHE A 182 8.08 -7.92 10.04
N LYS A 183 7.19 -7.84 11.04
CA LYS A 183 5.71 -7.86 10.88
C LYS A 183 5.12 -6.54 10.31
N GLY A 184 5.93 -5.75 9.62
CA GLY A 184 5.60 -4.42 9.10
C GLY A 184 6.70 -3.41 9.42
N THR A 185 6.63 -2.23 8.80
CA THR A 185 7.70 -1.23 8.89
C THR A 185 7.87 -0.67 10.29
N GLY A 186 6.81 -0.47 11.08
CA GLY A 186 6.94 0.02 12.46
C GLY A 186 7.83 -0.88 13.35
N ALA A 187 7.65 -2.21 13.25
CA ALA A 187 8.51 -3.17 13.95
C ALA A 187 9.95 -3.16 13.41
N SER A 188 10.12 -2.94 12.10
CA SER A 188 11.43 -2.79 11.45
C SER A 188 12.18 -1.54 11.96
N VAL A 189 11.50 -0.40 12.06
CA VAL A 189 12.05 0.85 12.61
C VAL A 189 12.45 0.67 14.06
N THR A 190 11.63 -0.01 14.86
CA THR A 190 11.96 -0.33 16.26
C THR A 190 13.26 -1.14 16.36
N ALA A 191 13.43 -2.14 15.49
CA ALA A 191 14.66 -2.94 15.44
C ALA A 191 15.89 -2.13 15.00
N LEU A 192 15.73 -1.22 14.04
CA LEU A 192 16.79 -0.28 13.64
C LEU A 192 17.18 0.59 14.83
N LEU A 193 16.23 1.30 15.45
CA LEU A 193 16.50 2.23 16.55
C LEU A 193 17.11 1.53 17.77
N GLY A 194 16.67 0.30 18.04
CA GLY A 194 17.23 -0.57 19.09
C GLY A 194 18.58 -1.21 18.76
N GLY A 195 19.16 -0.95 17.58
CA GLY A 195 20.48 -1.45 17.19
C GLY A 195 20.53 -2.94 16.87
N GLN A 196 19.39 -3.58 16.59
CA GLN A 196 19.32 -5.01 16.24
C GLN A 196 19.78 -5.29 14.81
N VAL A 197 19.73 -4.26 13.95
CA VAL A 197 20.20 -4.30 12.56
C VAL A 197 21.06 -3.07 12.28
N LYS A 198 21.95 -3.16 11.29
CA LYS A 198 22.83 -2.04 10.93
C LYS A 198 22.14 -0.96 10.08
N ALA A 199 21.18 -1.37 9.26
CA ALA A 199 20.41 -0.47 8.40
C ALA A 199 18.96 -0.99 8.22
N GLN A 200 18.14 -0.21 7.53
CA GLN A 200 16.77 -0.54 7.20
C GLN A 200 16.52 -0.25 5.72
N TRP A 201 15.87 -1.19 5.05
CA TRP A 201 15.04 -0.90 3.89
C TRP A 201 13.69 -0.36 4.38
N GLY A 202 13.61 0.96 4.41
CA GLY A 202 12.45 1.71 4.84
C GLY A 202 11.86 2.54 3.72
N TYR A 203 11.28 3.66 4.12
CA TYR A 203 10.67 4.61 3.21
C TYR A 203 10.95 6.03 3.71
N THR A 204 10.68 7.02 2.86
CA THR A 204 10.74 8.45 3.18
C THR A 204 9.93 8.85 4.43
N THR A 205 8.83 8.13 4.71
CA THR A 205 8.01 8.29 5.91
C THR A 205 8.77 8.03 7.21
N VAL A 206 9.80 7.16 7.19
CA VAL A 206 10.65 6.92 8.36
C VAL A 206 11.49 8.16 8.66
N GLY A 207 12.05 8.79 7.63
CA GLY A 207 12.76 10.06 7.77
C GLY A 207 11.86 11.15 8.35
N ALA A 208 10.62 11.25 7.86
CA ALA A 208 9.66 12.25 8.33
C ALA A 208 9.26 12.02 9.80
N ALA A 209 9.00 10.75 10.17
CA ALA A 209 8.51 10.41 11.50
C ALA A 209 9.60 10.42 12.59
N GLN A 210 10.84 10.05 12.23
CA GLN A 210 11.93 9.89 13.20
C GLN A 210 12.85 11.11 13.28
N GLY A 211 12.84 11.98 12.25
CA GLY A 211 13.66 13.19 12.20
C GLY A 211 15.14 12.90 12.48
N GLU A 212 15.71 13.63 13.44
CA GLU A 212 17.14 13.54 13.81
C GLU A 212 17.58 12.20 14.42
N ALA A 213 16.66 11.29 14.75
CA ALA A 213 17.02 9.97 15.26
C ALA A 213 17.58 9.03 14.18
N VAL A 214 17.37 9.36 12.90
CA VAL A 214 17.80 8.55 11.76
C VAL A 214 18.49 9.41 10.69
N ARG A 215 19.19 8.74 9.78
CA ARG A 215 19.74 9.31 8.54
C ARG A 215 19.25 8.49 7.36
N MET A 216 18.67 9.14 6.36
CA MET A 216 18.40 8.50 5.07
C MET A 216 19.60 8.67 4.15
N LEU A 217 20.04 7.59 3.52
CA LEU A 217 21.24 7.56 2.68
C LEU A 217 20.94 7.67 1.19
N ALA A 218 19.78 7.15 0.77
CA ALA A 218 19.27 7.26 -0.59
C ALA A 218 17.78 6.96 -0.65
N VAL A 219 17.08 7.52 -1.64
CA VAL A 219 15.66 7.27 -1.93
C VAL A 219 15.43 6.75 -3.35
N ALA A 220 14.47 5.84 -3.52
CA ALA A 220 14.14 5.22 -4.80
C ALA A 220 13.08 6.04 -5.56
N MET A 221 13.45 7.28 -5.91
CA MET A 221 12.64 8.18 -6.74
C MET A 221 13.39 8.58 -7.99
N GLU A 222 12.65 9.03 -9.01
CA GLU A 222 13.24 9.65 -10.20
C GLU A 222 13.99 10.94 -9.83
N GLU A 223 13.31 11.80 -9.07
CA GLU A 223 13.84 13.05 -8.54
C GLU A 223 13.80 13.02 -7.01
N ARG A 224 14.65 13.82 -6.34
CA ARG A 224 14.68 13.87 -4.87
C ARG A 224 13.31 14.20 -4.30
N HIS A 225 12.99 13.59 -3.16
CA HIS A 225 11.75 13.88 -2.46
C HIS A 225 11.75 15.35 -1.98
N PRO A 226 10.69 16.15 -2.21
CA PRO A 226 10.68 17.57 -1.84
C PRO A 226 10.93 17.85 -0.35
N LEU A 227 10.46 16.98 0.54
CA LEU A 227 10.73 17.06 1.98
C LEU A 227 12.20 16.76 2.36
N PHE A 228 12.95 16.10 1.48
CA PHE A 228 14.32 15.64 1.73
C PHE A 228 15.26 16.05 0.58
N PRO A 229 15.42 17.36 0.31
CA PRO A 229 16.17 17.85 -0.84
C PRO A 229 17.66 17.48 -0.78
N ASP A 230 18.19 17.20 0.41
CA ASP A 230 19.61 16.83 0.61
C ASP A 230 19.86 15.33 0.50
N VAL A 231 18.81 14.50 0.44
CA VAL A 231 18.94 13.05 0.32
C VAL A 231 18.97 12.68 -1.16
N PRO A 232 20.08 12.10 -1.67
CA PRO A 232 20.19 11.75 -3.08
C PRO A 232 19.23 10.62 -3.46
N THR A 233 18.87 10.55 -4.73
CA THR A 233 18.22 9.36 -5.29
C THR A 233 19.25 8.26 -5.56
N PHE A 234 18.81 7.01 -5.65
CA PHE A 234 19.67 5.93 -6.14
C PHE A 234 20.19 6.20 -7.56
N LYS A 235 19.40 6.85 -8.42
CA LYS A 235 19.79 7.18 -9.80
C LYS A 235 20.93 8.20 -9.87
N GLU A 236 20.89 9.24 -9.02
CA GLU A 236 22.00 10.20 -8.89
C GLU A 236 23.31 9.52 -8.47
N LEU A 237 23.21 8.40 -7.76
CA LEU A 237 24.34 7.59 -7.29
C LEU A 237 24.73 6.48 -8.28
N GLY A 238 24.13 6.43 -9.47
CA GLY A 238 24.46 5.49 -10.53
C GLY A 238 23.76 4.12 -10.43
N TYR A 239 22.72 3.99 -9.61
CA TYR A 239 21.93 2.77 -9.49
C TYR A 239 20.54 2.98 -10.09
N ASP A 240 20.18 2.19 -11.11
CA ASP A 240 18.87 2.26 -11.77
C ASP A 240 17.77 1.65 -10.90
N MET A 241 17.37 2.41 -9.88
CA MET A 241 16.45 1.98 -8.85
C MET A 241 15.50 3.11 -8.47
N VAL A 242 14.26 2.92 -8.90
CA VAL A 242 13.09 3.70 -8.50
C VAL A 242 12.02 2.75 -8.02
N GLY A 243 11.07 3.28 -7.27
CA GLY A 243 9.91 2.54 -6.81
C GLY A 243 9.80 2.52 -5.30
N GLY A 244 8.90 1.68 -4.83
CA GLY A 244 8.47 1.66 -3.45
C GLY A 244 7.28 0.73 -3.30
N ALA A 245 6.58 0.89 -2.19
CA ALA A 245 5.29 0.23 -2.03
C ALA A 245 4.16 1.17 -2.47
N TYR A 246 3.14 0.60 -3.12
CA TYR A 246 1.89 1.31 -3.42
C TYR A 246 0.83 0.88 -2.42
N ARG A 247 0.02 1.83 -1.96
CA ARG A 247 -1.06 1.56 -1.00
C ARG A 247 -2.39 1.82 -1.65
N GLY A 248 -3.29 0.88 -1.43
CA GLY A 248 -4.64 0.94 -1.92
C GLY A 248 -5.59 0.29 -0.94
N ILE A 249 -6.82 0.18 -1.39
CA ILE A 249 -7.87 -0.54 -0.69
C ILE A 249 -8.55 -1.53 -1.63
N ALA A 250 -9.10 -2.57 -1.01
CA ALA A 250 -9.89 -3.58 -1.67
C ALA A 250 -11.16 -3.89 -0.87
N LEU A 251 -12.15 -4.36 -1.61
CA LEU A 251 -13.40 -4.95 -1.12
C LEU A 251 -13.40 -6.45 -1.41
N PRO A 252 -14.32 -7.23 -0.80
CA PRO A 252 -14.61 -8.58 -1.28
C PRO A 252 -14.93 -8.59 -2.77
N ASN A 253 -14.56 -9.66 -3.48
CA ASN A 253 -14.89 -9.81 -4.91
C ASN A 253 -16.40 -9.84 -5.21
N SER A 254 -17.24 -10.11 -4.21
CA SER A 254 -18.69 -10.07 -4.29
C SER A 254 -19.29 -8.67 -4.18
N ALA A 255 -18.48 -7.63 -3.93
CA ALA A 255 -18.95 -6.25 -3.86
C ALA A 255 -19.49 -5.79 -5.22
N THR A 256 -20.58 -5.04 -5.21
CA THR A 256 -21.19 -4.58 -6.45
C THR A 256 -20.38 -3.43 -7.06
N PRO A 257 -20.51 -3.17 -8.38
CA PRO A 257 -19.90 -2.01 -9.02
C PRO A 257 -20.29 -0.68 -8.35
N GLU A 258 -21.51 -0.58 -7.82
CA GLU A 258 -22.01 0.62 -7.14
C GLU A 258 -21.27 0.86 -5.82
N VAL A 259 -21.07 -0.17 -4.98
CA VAL A 259 -20.29 -0.07 -3.73
C VAL A 259 -18.83 0.27 -4.03
N THR A 260 -18.28 -0.35 -5.07
CA THR A 260 -16.90 -0.11 -5.52
C THR A 260 -16.71 1.34 -5.97
N LYS A 261 -17.65 1.85 -6.79
CA LYS A 261 -17.63 3.22 -7.26
C LYS A 261 -17.80 4.22 -6.13
N MET A 262 -18.76 4.01 -5.22
CA MET A 262 -18.96 4.85 -4.04
C MET A 262 -17.65 5.01 -3.27
N TRP A 263 -16.99 3.90 -2.93
CA TRP A 263 -15.72 3.97 -2.21
C TRP A 263 -14.60 4.63 -3.00
N SER A 264 -14.49 4.35 -4.30
CA SER A 264 -13.47 4.98 -5.14
C SER A 264 -13.63 6.50 -5.19
N ASP A 265 -14.87 6.99 -5.37
CA ASP A 265 -15.19 8.42 -5.39
C ASP A 265 -14.85 9.08 -4.04
N MET A 266 -15.21 8.43 -2.91
CA MET A 266 -14.91 8.94 -1.57
C MET A 266 -13.40 9.06 -1.30
N VAL A 267 -12.60 8.10 -1.78
CA VAL A 267 -11.14 8.16 -1.62
C VAL A 267 -10.55 9.24 -2.52
N SER A 268 -10.98 9.35 -3.78
CA SER A 268 -10.57 10.44 -4.67
C SER A 268 -10.87 11.81 -4.08
N GLU A 269 -12.02 12.00 -3.43
CA GLU A 269 -12.37 13.28 -2.80
C GLU A 269 -11.41 13.63 -1.65
N ILE A 270 -11.01 12.66 -0.83
CA ILE A 270 -9.96 12.86 0.18
C ILE A 270 -8.62 13.16 -0.49
N ASN A 271 -8.24 12.41 -1.51
CA ASN A 271 -6.96 12.54 -2.21
C ASN A 271 -6.80 13.85 -2.99
N ALA A 272 -7.92 14.44 -3.41
CA ALA A 272 -7.98 15.74 -4.07
C ALA A 272 -7.91 16.90 -3.07
N ASP A 273 -8.16 16.67 -1.78
CA ASP A 273 -8.13 17.71 -0.75
C ASP A 273 -6.72 18.29 -0.58
N PRO A 274 -6.50 19.61 -0.81
CA PRO A 274 -5.17 20.20 -0.71
C PRO A 274 -4.53 20.06 0.67
N ALA A 275 -5.31 20.13 1.75
CA ALA A 275 -4.80 19.99 3.11
C ALA A 275 -4.41 18.54 3.40
N PHE A 276 -5.17 17.56 2.88
CA PHE A 276 -4.77 16.16 2.96
C PHE A 276 -3.47 15.90 2.19
N ARG A 277 -3.36 16.39 0.96
CA ARG A 277 -2.16 16.24 0.13
C ARG A 277 -0.93 16.85 0.80
N GLN A 278 -1.06 18.04 1.38
CA GLN A 278 0.03 18.68 2.12
C GLN A 278 0.42 17.84 3.34
N LYS A 279 -0.56 17.38 4.14
CA LYS A 279 -0.31 16.52 5.31
C LYS A 279 0.42 15.22 4.93
N MET A 280 0.08 14.63 3.79
CA MET A 280 0.74 13.44 3.27
C MET A 280 2.18 13.75 2.82
N LEU A 281 2.41 14.86 2.11
CA LEU A 281 3.75 15.30 1.71
C LEU A 281 4.64 15.58 2.93
N ASP A 282 4.12 16.28 3.94
CA ASP A 282 4.82 16.55 5.21
C ASP A 282 5.12 15.25 5.99
N GLY A 283 4.30 14.23 5.80
CA GLY A 283 4.52 12.87 6.30
C GLY A 283 5.54 12.06 5.48
N GLY A 284 6.11 12.62 4.42
CA GLY A 284 7.05 11.93 3.53
C GLY A 284 6.39 10.97 2.53
N PHE A 285 5.09 11.09 2.27
CA PHE A 285 4.39 10.29 1.26
C PHE A 285 4.46 10.94 -0.12
N ALA A 286 4.43 10.11 -1.17
CA ALA A 286 4.26 10.58 -2.54
C ALA A 286 2.83 10.29 -3.00
N MET A 287 2.09 11.35 -3.35
CA MET A 287 0.69 11.23 -3.74
C MET A 287 0.53 10.54 -5.09
N LEU A 288 -0.50 9.69 -5.19
CA LEU A 288 -0.99 9.02 -6.39
C LEU A 288 -2.52 8.98 -6.29
N ASP A 289 -3.23 8.95 -7.40
CA ASP A 289 -4.68 8.72 -7.38
C ASP A 289 -5.06 7.85 -8.59
N VAL A 290 -5.17 6.53 -8.36
CA VAL A 290 -5.68 5.58 -9.36
C VAL A 290 -7.02 5.10 -8.87
N ASP A 291 -8.07 5.64 -9.48
CA ASP A 291 -9.46 5.31 -9.19
C ASP A 291 -9.89 3.96 -9.81
N SER A 292 -11.17 3.62 -9.64
CA SER A 292 -11.73 2.36 -10.14
C SER A 292 -11.70 2.26 -11.66
N ALA A 293 -11.70 3.38 -12.39
CA ALA A 293 -11.67 3.36 -13.85
C ALA A 293 -10.27 3.03 -14.37
N GLY A 294 -9.22 3.57 -13.74
CA GLY A 294 -7.82 3.31 -14.09
C GLY A 294 -7.23 2.02 -13.49
N MET A 295 -7.90 1.41 -12.51
CA MET A 295 -7.30 0.35 -11.70
C MET A 295 -6.93 -0.90 -12.49
N ALA A 296 -7.74 -1.30 -13.48
CA ALA A 296 -7.48 -2.50 -14.28
C ALA A 296 -6.15 -2.39 -15.03
N ASP A 297 -5.93 -1.28 -15.74
CA ASP A 297 -4.71 -1.01 -16.49
C ASP A 297 -3.50 -0.85 -15.57
N PHE A 298 -3.68 -0.16 -14.45
CA PHE A 298 -2.64 0.02 -13.44
C PHE A 298 -2.18 -1.33 -12.86
N MET A 299 -3.12 -2.19 -12.46
CA MET A 299 -2.80 -3.52 -11.93
C MET A 299 -2.21 -4.44 -12.97
N ALA A 300 -2.64 -4.36 -14.24
CA ALA A 300 -2.03 -5.12 -15.33
C ALA A 300 -0.55 -4.76 -15.50
N GLY A 301 -0.23 -3.46 -15.58
CA GLY A 301 1.15 -2.98 -15.68
C GLY A 301 2.00 -3.37 -14.47
N LYS A 302 1.47 -3.20 -13.25
CA LYS A 302 2.17 -3.58 -12.02
C LYS A 302 2.36 -5.10 -11.89
N LYS A 303 1.41 -5.91 -12.36
CA LYS A 303 1.54 -7.37 -12.38
C LYS A 303 2.65 -7.81 -13.31
N GLU A 304 2.72 -7.23 -14.51
CA GLU A 304 3.82 -7.49 -15.45
C GLU A 304 5.18 -7.12 -14.85
N GLU A 305 5.32 -5.88 -14.37
CA GLU A 305 6.53 -5.33 -13.74
C GLU A 305 7.01 -6.23 -12.59
N TYR A 306 6.15 -6.47 -11.59
CA TYR A 306 6.56 -7.19 -10.38
C TYR A 306 6.76 -8.68 -10.59
N LEU A 307 6.04 -9.33 -11.50
CA LEU A 307 6.32 -10.74 -11.81
C LEU A 307 7.63 -10.91 -12.58
N LYS A 308 7.98 -9.96 -13.47
CA LYS A 308 9.29 -9.95 -14.12
C LYS A 308 10.40 -9.77 -13.07
N ASP A 309 10.29 -8.75 -12.22
CA ASP A 309 11.29 -8.47 -11.19
C ASP A 309 11.42 -9.62 -10.19
N ALA A 310 10.30 -10.25 -9.80
CA ALA A 310 10.32 -11.41 -8.90
C ALA A 310 11.01 -12.63 -9.51
N ARG A 311 10.85 -12.90 -10.83
CA ARG A 311 11.59 -13.98 -11.52
C ARG A 311 13.08 -13.68 -11.58
N GLU A 312 13.45 -12.45 -11.96
CA GLU A 312 14.84 -12.03 -11.99
C GLU A 312 15.52 -12.07 -10.62
N ALA A 313 14.73 -11.84 -9.56
CA ALA A 313 15.15 -11.94 -8.16
C ALA A 313 15.16 -13.39 -7.63
N GLY A 314 14.74 -14.38 -8.43
CA GLY A 314 14.64 -15.79 -8.01
C GLY A 314 13.58 -16.04 -6.94
N LEU A 315 12.62 -15.14 -6.78
CA LEU A 315 11.54 -15.26 -5.80
C LEU A 315 10.41 -16.17 -6.27
N ILE A 316 10.23 -16.30 -7.58
CA ILE A 316 9.24 -17.15 -8.25
C ILE A 316 9.89 -17.85 -9.44
N GLN A 317 9.28 -18.95 -9.90
CA GLN A 317 9.71 -19.69 -11.09
C GLN A 317 9.29 -19.01 -12.40
#